data_AF-A0A5Q4EIZ1-F1
#
_entry.id   AF-A0A5Q4EIZ1-F1
#
_cell.length_a   1.000
_cell.length_b   1.000
_cell.length_c   1.000
_cell.angle_alpha   90.00
_cell.angle_beta   90.00
_cell.angle_gamma   90.00
#
_symmetry.space_group_name_H-M   'P 1'
#
loop_
_entity.id
_entity.type
_entity.pdbx_description
1 polymer ?
#
loop_
_entity_poly.entity_id
_entity_poly.type
_entity_poly.pdbx_seq_one_letter_code
_entity_poly.pdbx_strand_id
1 'polypeptide(L)'
;MEPENGEELVLGGKEYKTIKINNTIWMAENLSLLVKDSWFYNDNALYGATFGRLYTWQAAIEACPEGWRLPTLEDWSEMLHVLGGEEKACSALKPGGTSGFDALFAGYRTLKGDFLSIERAADFWTSTEAGDSNAWLFYIIFKKEKVFRIIDDKRCGFSVRYIKE
;
A
#
# COMPACT_ATOMS: atom_id res chain seq x y z
N MET A 1 19.13 -6.59 7.09
CA MET A 1 18.25 -7.76 6.92
C MET A 1 18.04 -7.86 5.42
N GLU A 2 18.48 -8.95 4.80
CA GLU A 2 18.21 -9.17 3.38
C GLU A 2 16.72 -9.50 3.21
N PRO A 3 16.07 -9.04 2.13
CA PRO A 3 14.67 -9.36 1.89
C PRO A 3 14.51 -10.84 1.58
N GLU A 4 13.71 -11.55 2.37
CA GLU A 4 13.34 -12.93 2.11
C GLU A 4 12.09 -12.94 1.23
N ASN A 5 12.11 -13.68 0.12
CA ASN A 5 10.91 -13.87 -0.71
C ASN A 5 9.80 -14.52 0.13
N GLY A 6 8.58 -13.99 0.02
CA GLY A 6 7.40 -14.58 0.65
C GLY A 6 6.74 -15.65 -0.22
N GLU A 7 5.55 -16.07 0.19
CA GLU A 7 4.69 -17.00 -0.56
C GLU A 7 4.15 -16.36 -1.86
N GLU A 8 4.01 -17.15 -2.93
CA GLU A 8 3.39 -16.67 -4.17
C GLU A 8 1.90 -16.32 -3.95
N LEU A 9 1.50 -15.13 -4.39
CA LEU A 9 0.11 -14.69 -4.39
C LEU A 9 -0.38 -14.53 -5.83
N VAL A 10 -1.37 -15.32 -6.23
CA VAL A 10 -2.06 -15.17 -7.52
C VAL A 10 -3.46 -14.65 -7.28
N LEU A 11 -3.80 -13.52 -7.90
CA LEU A 11 -5.11 -12.89 -7.76
C LEU A 11 -5.55 -12.25 -9.08
N GLY A 12 -6.75 -12.61 -9.55
CA GLY A 12 -7.28 -12.10 -10.83
C GLY A 12 -6.43 -12.45 -12.05
N GLY A 13 -5.69 -13.57 -12.01
CA GLY A 13 -4.80 -14.01 -13.08
C GLY A 13 -3.45 -13.27 -13.14
N LYS A 14 -3.15 -12.41 -12.16
CA LYS A 14 -1.82 -11.81 -11.97
C LYS A 14 -1.11 -12.46 -10.77
N GLU A 15 0.16 -12.79 -10.97
CA GLU A 15 1.10 -13.10 -9.89
C GLU A 15 1.60 -11.81 -9.23
N TYR A 16 1.63 -11.79 -7.90
CA TYR A 16 2.13 -10.68 -7.08
C TYR A 16 3.32 -11.16 -6.27
N LYS A 17 4.38 -10.35 -6.29
CA LYS A 17 5.52 -10.53 -5.41
C LYS A 17 5.14 -10.25 -3.97
N THR A 18 5.67 -11.07 -3.09
CA THR A 18 5.55 -10.90 -1.65
C THR A 18 6.94 -11.02 -1.03
N ILE A 19 7.09 -10.41 0.14
CA ILE A 19 8.33 -10.41 0.91
C ILE A 19 8.02 -10.69 2.37
N LYS A 20 8.98 -11.26 3.07
CA LYS A 20 8.90 -11.43 4.51
C LYS A 20 9.72 -10.35 5.21
N ILE A 21 9.05 -9.57 6.06
CA ILE A 21 9.69 -8.61 6.97
C ILE A 21 9.41 -9.10 8.39
N ASN A 22 10.47 -9.49 9.09
CA ASN A 22 10.37 -10.20 10.38
C ASN A 22 9.52 -11.47 10.25
N ASN A 23 8.36 -11.54 10.92
CA ASN A 23 7.47 -12.70 10.90
C ASN A 23 6.23 -12.49 10.02
N THR A 24 6.14 -11.37 9.30
CA THR A 24 4.96 -11.02 8.50
C THR A 24 5.30 -11.06 7.02
N ILE A 25 4.46 -11.71 6.23
CA ILE A 25 4.55 -11.69 4.76
C ILE A 25 3.71 -10.52 4.24
N TRP A 26 4.34 -9.64 3.48
CA TRP A 26 3.74 -8.45 2.88
C TRP A 26 3.70 -8.56 1.37
N MET A 27 2.68 -7.98 0.74
CA MET A 27 2.76 -7.69 -0.69
C MET A 27 3.87 -6.67 -0.98
N ALA A 28 4.72 -6.98 -1.96
CA ALA A 28 5.77 -6.10 -2.47
C ALA A 28 5.31 -5.26 -3.67
N GLU A 29 4.12 -5.56 -4.20
CA GLU A 29 3.48 -4.82 -5.29
C GLU A 29 2.13 -4.28 -4.87
N ASN A 30 1.75 -3.13 -5.45
CA ASN A 30 0.39 -2.60 -5.27
C ASN A 30 -0.62 -3.50 -5.98
N LEU A 31 -1.77 -3.72 -5.34
CA LEU A 31 -2.87 -4.49 -5.90
C LEU A 31 -3.34 -3.90 -7.25
N SER A 32 -3.61 -4.75 -8.24
CA SER A 32 -4.12 -4.33 -9.56
C SER A 32 -5.36 -5.12 -10.00
N LEU A 33 -6.11 -5.67 -9.04
CA LEU A 33 -7.38 -6.35 -9.28
C LEU A 33 -8.47 -5.34 -9.67
N LEU A 34 -9.15 -5.58 -10.80
CA LEU A 34 -10.32 -4.79 -11.16
C LEU A 34 -11.51 -5.19 -10.27
N VAL A 35 -12.00 -4.22 -9.51
CA VAL A 35 -13.24 -4.30 -8.71
C VAL A 35 -14.02 -3.00 -8.90
N LYS A 36 -15.24 -2.95 -8.37
CA LYS A 36 -15.99 -1.70 -8.31
C LYS A 36 -15.22 -0.68 -7.46
N ASP A 37 -15.27 0.59 -7.84
CA ASP A 37 -14.63 1.69 -7.11
C ASP A 37 -13.10 1.52 -6.97
N SER A 38 -12.48 1.02 -8.06
CA SER A 38 -11.03 1.06 -8.27
C SER A 38 -10.65 1.63 -9.63
N TRP A 39 -9.50 2.33 -9.69
CA TRP A 39 -9.06 3.08 -10.85
C TRP A 39 -7.57 2.91 -11.09
N PHE A 40 -7.14 2.98 -12.35
CA PHE A 40 -5.76 3.35 -12.63
C PHE A 40 -5.58 4.84 -12.36
N TYR A 41 -4.36 5.25 -12.02
CA TYR A 41 -4.07 6.67 -11.93
C TYR A 41 -4.37 7.37 -13.26
N ASN A 42 -5.17 8.44 -13.22
CA ASN A 42 -5.59 9.22 -14.38
C ASN A 42 -6.24 8.36 -15.50
N ASP A 43 -6.89 7.26 -15.11
CA ASP A 43 -7.50 6.27 -16.02
C ASP A 43 -6.56 5.76 -17.12
N ASN A 44 -5.25 5.77 -16.85
CA ASN A 44 -4.22 5.43 -17.83
C ASN A 44 -3.65 4.03 -17.58
N ALA A 45 -3.76 3.16 -18.59
CA ALA A 45 -3.28 1.78 -18.51
C ALA A 45 -1.75 1.65 -18.29
N LEU A 46 -0.94 2.60 -18.77
CA LEU A 46 0.51 2.61 -18.52
C LEU A 46 0.81 2.87 -17.04
N TYR A 47 0.06 3.77 -16.41
CA TYR A 47 0.16 3.95 -14.96
C TYR A 47 -0.37 2.73 -14.20
N GLY A 48 -1.43 2.09 -14.71
CA GLY A 48 -1.92 0.83 -14.16
C GLY A 48 -0.90 -0.30 -14.16
N ALA A 49 -0.12 -0.44 -15.24
CA ALA A 49 0.93 -1.44 -15.36
C ALA A 49 2.09 -1.19 -14.39
N THR A 50 2.43 0.08 -14.13
CA THR A 50 3.54 0.45 -13.25
C THR A 50 3.13 0.49 -11.78
N PHE A 51 2.00 1.09 -11.45
CA PHE A 51 1.63 1.48 -10.08
C PHE A 51 0.47 0.67 -9.49
N GLY A 52 -0.17 -0.19 -10.29
CA GLY A 52 -1.40 -0.86 -9.89
C GLY A 52 -2.62 0.05 -9.91
N ARG A 53 -3.62 -0.28 -9.08
CA ARG A 53 -4.87 0.46 -8.96
C ARG A 53 -4.97 1.19 -7.62
N LEU A 54 -5.80 2.22 -7.62
CA LEU A 54 -6.24 2.95 -6.45
C LEU A 54 -7.64 2.47 -6.08
N TYR A 55 -7.90 2.27 -4.80
CA TYR A 55 -9.15 1.69 -4.28
C TYR A 55 -9.75 2.60 -3.23
N THR A 56 -11.07 2.69 -3.21
CA THR A 56 -11.77 3.11 -1.98
C THR A 56 -11.49 2.12 -0.86
N TRP A 57 -11.68 2.54 0.39
CA TRP A 57 -11.45 1.68 1.54
C TRP A 57 -12.34 0.43 1.51
N GLN A 58 -13.61 0.58 1.12
CA GLN A 58 -14.53 -0.55 0.94
C GLN A 58 -14.05 -1.48 -0.18
N ALA A 59 -13.63 -0.94 -1.33
CA ALA A 59 -13.09 -1.74 -2.42
C ALA A 59 -11.80 -2.47 -2.01
N ALA A 60 -10.97 -1.88 -1.14
CA ALA A 60 -9.78 -2.51 -0.59
C ALA A 60 -10.13 -3.69 0.33
N ILE A 61 -11.24 -3.64 1.06
CA ILE A 61 -11.72 -4.79 1.86
C ILE A 61 -12.28 -5.88 0.95
N GLU A 62 -13.12 -5.52 -0.01
CA GLU A 62 -13.76 -6.48 -0.92
C GLU A 62 -12.76 -7.20 -1.84
N ALA A 63 -11.66 -6.53 -2.20
CA ALA A 63 -10.62 -7.10 -3.05
C ALA A 63 -9.62 -7.98 -2.27
N CYS A 64 -9.81 -8.16 -0.96
CA CYS A 64 -8.88 -8.88 -0.11
C CYS A 64 -8.91 -10.40 -0.40
N PRO A 65 -7.77 -11.03 -0.75
CA PRO A 65 -7.75 -12.46 -1.02
C PRO A 65 -7.88 -13.28 0.27
N GLU A 66 -8.39 -14.51 0.15
CA GLU A 66 -8.53 -15.42 1.28
C GLU A 66 -7.18 -15.72 1.97
N GLY A 67 -7.17 -15.67 3.31
CA GLY A 67 -5.97 -15.85 4.13
C GLY A 67 -4.99 -14.68 4.03
N TRP A 68 -5.46 -13.51 3.61
CA TRP A 68 -4.76 -12.23 3.67
C TRP A 68 -5.69 -11.19 4.30
N ARG A 69 -5.10 -10.10 4.79
CA ARG A 69 -5.86 -8.97 5.35
C ARG A 69 -5.20 -7.63 5.04
N LEU A 70 -5.98 -6.55 5.12
CA LEU A 70 -5.42 -5.20 5.16
C LEU A 70 -4.59 -5.03 6.45
N PRO A 71 -3.37 -4.46 6.36
CA PRO A 71 -2.56 -4.19 7.53
C PRO A 71 -3.25 -3.17 8.44
N THR A 72 -3.10 -3.30 9.75
CA THR A 72 -3.48 -2.31 10.75
C THR A 72 -2.35 -1.30 10.95
N LEU A 73 -2.60 -0.23 11.72
CA LEU A 73 -1.54 0.69 12.15
C LEU A 73 -0.45 0.00 12.98
N GLU A 74 -0.79 -1.05 13.74
CA GLU A 74 0.15 -1.83 14.53
C GLU A 74 1.08 -2.65 13.63
N ASP A 75 0.58 -3.27 12.56
CA ASP A 75 1.41 -4.02 11.60
C ASP A 75 2.47 -3.09 10.96
N TRP A 76 2.04 -1.89 10.55
CA TRP A 76 2.96 -0.87 10.04
C TRP A 76 3.98 -0.43 11.10
N SER A 77 3.55 -0.27 12.35
CA SER A 77 4.43 0.15 13.44
C SER A 77 5.50 -0.90 13.77
N GLU A 78 5.13 -2.18 13.74
CA GLU A 78 6.06 -3.30 13.89
C GLU A 78 7.06 -3.36 12.74
N MET A 79 6.60 -3.19 11.49
CA MET A 79 7.49 -3.10 10.32
C MET A 79 8.52 -1.98 10.51
N LEU A 80 8.09 -0.78 10.90
CA LEU A 80 9.00 0.35 11.14
C LEU A 80 10.00 0.04 12.25
N HIS A 81 9.57 -0.61 13.33
CA HIS A 81 10.42 -0.99 14.44
C HIS A 81 11.54 -1.93 13.98
N VAL A 82 11.19 -3.00 13.26
CA VAL A 82 12.14 -3.98 12.70
C VAL A 82 13.14 -3.32 11.75
N LEU A 83 12.70 -2.33 10.97
CA LEU A 83 13.54 -1.60 10.03
C LEU A 83 14.41 -0.51 10.69
N GLY A 84 14.42 -0.44 12.03
CA GLY A 84 15.29 0.46 12.80
C GLY A 84 14.69 1.83 13.07
N GLY A 85 13.35 1.94 13.07
CA GLY A 85 12.61 3.17 13.33
C GLY A 85 12.29 3.97 12.06
N GLU A 86 11.44 4.99 12.18
CA GLU A 86 10.86 5.73 11.04
C GLU A 86 11.93 6.34 10.10
N GLU A 87 13.02 6.87 10.67
CA GLU A 87 14.13 7.49 9.94
C GLU A 87 14.82 6.48 9.00
N LYS A 88 15.16 5.29 9.51
CA LYS A 88 15.82 4.24 8.73
C LYS A 88 14.86 3.53 7.80
N ALA A 89 13.64 3.30 8.27
CA ALA A 89 12.62 2.57 7.53
C ALA A 89 12.24 3.28 6.23
N CYS A 90 12.16 4.62 6.19
CA CYS A 90 11.85 5.33 4.96
C CYS A 90 12.86 5.00 3.84
N SER A 91 14.16 4.97 4.16
CA SER A 91 15.20 4.59 3.20
C SER A 91 15.13 3.12 2.77
N ALA A 92 14.69 2.23 3.66
CA ALA A 92 14.57 0.80 3.41
C ALA A 92 13.34 0.46 2.55
N LEU A 93 12.23 1.19 2.72
CA LEU A 93 10.94 0.94 2.08
C LEU A 93 10.81 1.50 0.66
N LYS A 94 11.69 2.41 0.25
CA LYS A 94 11.64 3.02 -1.09
C LYS A 94 11.89 1.99 -2.20
N PRO A 95 11.53 2.29 -3.46
CA PRO A 95 11.91 1.46 -4.61
C PRO A 95 13.44 1.26 -4.67
N GLY A 96 13.88 0.00 -4.73
CA GLY A 96 15.29 -0.38 -4.69
C GLY A 96 15.93 -0.25 -3.30
N GLY A 97 15.13 -0.07 -2.25
CA GLY A 97 15.57 -0.07 -0.86
C GLY A 97 15.93 -1.47 -0.36
N THR A 98 16.49 -1.55 0.85
CA THR A 98 17.00 -2.81 1.42
C THR A 98 15.91 -3.76 1.91
N SER A 99 14.66 -3.30 2.08
CA SER A 99 13.57 -4.15 2.57
C SER A 99 12.90 -5.00 1.49
N GLY A 100 13.15 -4.70 0.21
CA GLY A 100 12.38 -5.27 -0.91
C GLY A 100 10.91 -4.84 -0.95
N PHE A 101 10.47 -3.95 -0.06
CA PHE A 101 9.08 -3.50 -0.02
C PHE A 101 8.74 -2.66 -1.23
N ASP A 102 9.67 -1.90 -1.80
CA ASP A 102 9.46 -1.15 -3.04
C ASP A 102 8.16 -0.32 -3.06
N ALA A 103 7.96 0.52 -2.04
CA ALA A 103 6.79 1.39 -1.95
C ALA A 103 6.71 2.34 -3.15
N LEU A 104 5.81 2.05 -4.10
CA LEU A 104 5.68 2.83 -5.32
C LEU A 104 4.90 4.12 -5.09
N PHE A 105 5.35 5.21 -5.73
CA PHE A 105 4.74 6.54 -5.56
C PHE A 105 3.54 6.73 -6.49
N ALA A 106 2.50 5.93 -6.26
CA ALA A 106 1.33 5.84 -7.14
C ALA A 106 0.43 7.08 -7.10
N GLY A 107 0.63 7.99 -6.13
CA GLY A 107 -0.32 9.05 -5.85
C GLY A 107 -1.67 8.52 -5.37
N TYR A 108 -2.69 9.36 -5.44
CA TYR A 108 -4.03 9.03 -4.96
C TYR A 108 -5.12 9.73 -5.77
N ARG A 109 -6.36 9.29 -5.56
CA ARG A 109 -7.58 9.85 -6.15
C ARG A 109 -8.43 10.52 -5.06
N THR A 110 -8.81 11.77 -5.26
CA THR A 110 -9.65 12.51 -4.31
C THR A 110 -11.10 12.03 -4.38
N LEU A 111 -11.91 12.40 -3.36
CA LEU A 111 -13.36 12.22 -3.37
C LEU A 111 -14.05 12.82 -4.61
N LYS A 112 -13.51 13.92 -5.15
CA LYS A 112 -14.02 14.59 -6.36
C LYS A 112 -13.59 13.90 -7.66
N GLY A 113 -12.64 12.97 -7.57
CA GLY A 113 -12.10 12.23 -8.69
C GLY A 113 -10.84 12.81 -9.32
N ASP A 114 -10.24 13.82 -8.70
CA ASP A 114 -8.95 14.35 -9.14
C ASP A 114 -7.82 13.37 -8.77
N PHE A 115 -6.77 13.32 -9.59
CA PHE A 115 -5.60 12.49 -9.34
C PHE A 115 -4.41 13.38 -8.94
N LEU A 116 -3.75 13.06 -7.82
CA LEU A 116 -2.72 13.91 -7.22
C LEU A 116 -1.51 13.09 -6.78
N SER A 117 -0.34 13.73 -6.68
CA SER A 117 0.85 13.21 -6.00
C SER A 117 1.56 11.98 -6.57
N ILE A 118 1.29 11.60 -7.82
CA ILE A 118 2.13 10.61 -8.52
C ILE A 118 3.60 11.03 -8.48
N GLU A 119 4.50 10.06 -8.32
CA GLU A 119 5.96 10.23 -8.21
C GLU A 119 6.43 11.05 -6.99
N ARG A 120 5.53 11.47 -6.09
CA ARG A 120 5.88 12.28 -4.90
C ARG A 120 5.72 11.53 -3.59
N ALA A 121 4.73 10.65 -3.48
CA ALA A 121 4.43 9.94 -2.25
C ALA A 121 3.78 8.57 -2.51
N ALA A 122 3.92 7.69 -1.52
CA ALA A 122 3.20 6.43 -1.44
C ALA A 122 2.16 6.49 -0.31
N ASP A 123 0.95 6.06 -0.60
CA ASP A 123 -0.20 6.10 0.28
C ASP A 123 -0.89 4.73 0.32
N PHE A 124 -1.00 4.12 1.49
CA PHE A 124 -1.56 2.78 1.66
C PHE A 124 -2.70 2.77 2.67
N TRP A 125 -3.84 2.20 2.29
CA TRP A 125 -4.92 1.97 3.24
C TRP A 125 -4.51 1.00 4.35
N THR A 126 -5.02 1.25 5.56
CA THR A 126 -5.02 0.27 6.66
C THR A 126 -6.43 -0.21 6.94
N SER A 127 -6.59 -1.32 7.65
CA SER A 127 -7.88 -1.77 8.20
C SER A 127 -8.34 -0.98 9.43
N THR A 128 -7.49 -0.08 9.96
CA THR A 128 -7.81 0.69 11.16
C THR A 128 -8.76 1.84 10.82
N GLU A 129 -9.98 1.78 11.33
CA GLU A 129 -10.97 2.84 11.14
C GLU A 129 -10.66 4.09 11.99
N ALA A 130 -11.12 5.24 11.50
CA ALA A 130 -11.05 6.53 12.19
C ALA A 130 -12.45 7.18 12.28
N GLY A 131 -13.47 6.32 12.47
CA GLY A 131 -14.89 6.67 12.46
C GLY A 131 -15.62 6.16 11.21
N ASP A 132 -16.88 6.54 11.09
CA ASP A 132 -17.79 5.99 10.08
C ASP A 132 -17.33 6.26 8.65
N SER A 133 -16.91 7.50 8.39
CA SER A 133 -16.54 7.97 7.04
C SER A 133 -15.05 7.92 6.75
N ASN A 134 -14.19 7.66 7.74
CA ASN A 134 -12.74 7.81 7.61
C ASN A 134 -11.98 6.58 8.05
N ALA A 135 -10.82 6.35 7.44
CA ALA A 135 -9.89 5.31 7.82
C ALA A 135 -8.46 5.85 7.87
N TRP A 136 -7.61 5.15 8.61
CA TRP A 136 -6.20 5.48 8.66
C TRP A 136 -5.48 4.99 7.40
N LEU A 137 -4.47 5.75 7.02
CA LEU A 137 -3.57 5.40 5.93
C LEU A 137 -2.12 5.65 6.34
N PHE A 138 -1.25 4.82 5.76
CA PHE A 138 0.18 4.91 5.90
C PHE A 138 0.75 5.72 4.73
N TYR A 139 1.42 6.82 5.06
CA TYR A 139 1.87 7.81 4.09
C TYR A 139 3.38 7.99 4.16
N ILE A 140 4.07 7.89 3.02
CA ILE A 140 5.53 8.04 2.96
C ILE A 140 5.92 9.16 1.99
N ILE A 141 6.64 10.16 2.50
CA ILE A 141 7.30 11.18 1.68
C ILE A 141 8.81 10.93 1.69
N PHE A 142 9.32 10.37 0.60
CA PHE A 142 10.74 10.04 0.47
C PHE A 142 11.64 11.27 0.41
N LYS A 143 11.23 12.36 -0.26
CA LYS A 143 12.02 13.62 -0.28
C LYS A 143 12.22 14.24 1.10
N LYS A 144 11.35 13.91 2.06
CA LYS A 144 11.45 14.39 3.45
C LYS A 144 11.94 13.30 4.40
N GLU A 145 12.18 12.10 3.90
CA GLU A 145 12.52 10.90 4.67
C GLU A 145 11.58 10.69 5.86
N LYS A 146 10.28 10.87 5.62
CA LYS A 146 9.26 10.81 6.67
C LYS A 146 8.13 9.87 6.33
N VAL A 147 7.70 9.19 7.37
CA VAL A 147 6.51 8.37 7.42
C VAL A 147 5.47 9.10 8.28
N PHE A 148 4.21 9.03 7.88
CA PHE A 148 3.09 9.60 8.61
C PHE A 148 1.95 8.59 8.67
N ARG A 149 1.14 8.74 9.72
CA ARG A 149 -0.17 8.13 9.84
C ARG A 149 -1.16 9.26 9.70
N ILE A 150 -2.01 9.21 8.67
CA ILE A 150 -3.02 10.24 8.45
C ILE A 150 -4.40 9.59 8.29
N ILE A 151 -5.44 10.39 8.38
CA ILE A 151 -6.83 9.97 8.23
C ILE A 151 -7.36 10.60 6.95
N ASP A 152 -8.08 9.83 6.15
CA ASP A 152 -8.79 10.35 4.97
C ASP A 152 -10.16 9.68 4.81
N ASP A 153 -10.99 10.25 3.94
CA ASP A 153 -12.33 9.77 3.63
C ASP A 153 -12.24 8.41 2.93
N LYS A 154 -13.03 7.44 3.40
CA LYS A 154 -13.07 6.06 2.87
C LYS A 154 -13.40 5.99 1.37
N ARG A 155 -13.93 7.07 0.78
CA ARG A 155 -14.26 7.17 -0.66
C ARG A 155 -13.14 7.74 -1.53
N CYS A 156 -12.04 8.21 -0.94
CA CYS A 156 -10.82 8.51 -1.69
C CYS A 156 -10.14 7.21 -2.16
N GLY A 157 -9.37 7.28 -3.24
CA GLY A 157 -8.68 6.14 -3.83
C GLY A 157 -7.19 6.11 -3.48
N PHE A 158 -6.74 5.07 -2.79
CA PHE A 158 -5.32 4.89 -2.42
C PHE A 158 -4.81 3.49 -2.79
N SER A 159 -3.49 3.30 -2.73
CA SER A 159 -2.89 2.00 -3.03
C SER A 159 -3.20 0.99 -1.93
N VAL A 160 -3.19 -0.29 -2.29
CA VAL A 160 -3.48 -1.39 -1.38
C VAL A 160 -2.36 -2.43 -1.44
N ARG A 161 -1.96 -2.88 -0.25
CA ARG A 161 -1.06 -4.01 -0.03
C ARG A 161 -1.60 -4.80 1.16
N TYR A 162 -1.68 -6.11 1.01
CA TYR A 162 -2.13 -6.99 2.06
C TYR A 162 -0.94 -7.64 2.78
N ILE A 163 -1.24 -8.19 3.94
CA ILE A 163 -0.36 -9.10 4.67
C ILE A 163 -1.03 -10.44 4.86
N LYS A 164 -0.20 -11.49 4.95
CA LYS A 164 -0.67 -12.85 5.22
C LYS A 164 -1.19 -12.94 6.65
N GLU A 165 -2.34 -13.60 6.83
CA GLU A 165 -2.89 -13.93 8.16
C GLU A 165 -2.14 -15.05 8.86
#